data_AF-A0AAD8ZZJ7-F1
#
_entry.id   AF-A0AAD8ZZJ7-F1
#
_cell.length_a   1.000
_cell.length_b   1.000
_cell.length_c   1.000
_cell.angle_alpha   90.00
_cell.angle_beta   90.00
_cell.angle_gamma   90.00
#
_symmetry.space_group_name_H-M   'P 1'
#
loop_
_entity.id
_entity.type
_entity.pdbx_description
1 polymer ?
#
loop_
_entity_poly.entity_id
_entity_poly.type
_entity_poly.pdbx_seq_one_letter_code
_entity_poly.pdbx_strand_id
1 'polypeptide(L)'
;YHQRFNHTEALLTCSCGEAKEADHLVYCRKTLVKRQQWPTLHPYSRREPLGPMGSLERYFKGLIIDFDGFQAFLNVTDFFQKICLRY
;
A
#
# COMPACT_ATOMS: atom_id res chain seq x y z
N TYR A 1 -13.84 -9.58 -9.56
CA TYR A 1 -15.19 -9.51 -8.96
C TYR A 1 -15.80 -8.10 -9.10
N HIS A 2 -15.08 -7.02 -8.80
CA HIS A 2 -15.61 -5.63 -8.86
C HIS A 2 -15.93 -5.07 -10.27
N GLN A 3 -15.34 -5.59 -11.35
CA GLN A 3 -15.62 -5.10 -12.72
C GLN A 3 -17.01 -5.47 -13.25
N ARG A 4 -17.71 -6.45 -12.64
CA ARG A 4 -19.01 -6.92 -13.15
C ARG A 4 -20.21 -6.10 -12.65
N PHE A 5 -20.05 -5.25 -11.63
CA PHE A 5 -21.17 -4.66 -10.90
C PHE A 5 -21.28 -3.13 -10.98
N ASN A 6 -20.55 -2.47 -11.90
CA ASN A 6 -20.75 -1.06 -12.28
C ASN A 6 -21.09 -0.11 -11.11
N HIS A 7 -20.37 -0.24 -9.98
CA HIS A 7 -20.48 0.70 -8.87
C HIS A 7 -19.76 1.99 -9.28
N THR A 8 -20.51 2.90 -9.90
CA THR A 8 -20.09 4.27 -10.26
C THR A 8 -19.79 5.15 -9.06
N GLU A 9 -20.15 4.70 -7.85
CA GLU A 9 -19.93 5.42 -6.58
C GLU A 9 -18.64 4.99 -5.87
N ALA A 10 -18.03 3.87 -6.25
CA ALA A 10 -16.72 3.52 -5.72
C ALA A 10 -15.71 4.45 -6.40
N LEU A 11 -15.02 5.29 -5.63
CA LEU A 11 -13.88 6.07 -6.10
C LEU A 11 -12.80 5.12 -6.64
N LEU A 12 -12.92 4.73 -7.91
CA LEU A 12 -11.96 3.90 -8.64
C LEU A 12 -10.66 4.65 -8.88
N THR A 13 -10.65 5.96 -8.61
CA THR A 13 -9.50 6.84 -8.66
C THR A 13 -9.05 7.20 -7.24
N CYS A 14 -7.79 6.92 -6.96
CA CYS A 14 -7.11 7.41 -5.77
C CYS A 14 -6.98 8.94 -5.85
N SER A 15 -6.85 9.64 -4.71
CA SER A 15 -6.60 11.09 -4.69
C SER A 15 -5.24 11.49 -5.28
N CYS A 16 -4.44 10.54 -5.75
CA CYS A 16 -3.25 10.81 -6.57
C CYS A 16 -3.52 10.76 -8.08
N GLY A 17 -4.76 10.45 -8.51
CA GLY A 17 -5.18 10.41 -9.92
C GLY A 17 -5.09 9.03 -10.59
N GLU A 18 -4.65 7.99 -9.89
CA GLU A 18 -4.46 6.64 -10.47
C GLU A 18 -5.56 5.67 -10.05
N ALA A 19 -5.68 4.57 -10.80
CA ALA A 19 -6.65 3.52 -10.51
C ALA A 19 -6.38 2.86 -9.14
N LYS A 20 -7.46 2.63 -8.38
CA LYS A 20 -7.47 1.95 -7.08
C LYS A 20 -7.27 0.45 -7.27
N GLU A 21 -6.06 0.06 -7.66
CA GLU A 21 -5.64 -1.35 -7.73
C GLU A 21 -4.96 -1.77 -6.42
N ALA A 22 -4.88 -3.07 -6.14
CA ALA A 22 -4.27 -3.56 -4.89
C ALA A 22 -2.79 -3.16 -4.78
N ASP A 23 -2.06 -3.23 -5.90
CA ASP A 23 -0.67 -2.80 -6.01
C ASP A 23 -0.49 -1.28 -5.81
N HIS A 24 -1.54 -0.49 -6.08
CA HIS A 24 -1.47 0.97 -5.98
C HIS A 24 -1.05 1.46 -4.58
N LEU A 25 -1.21 0.65 -3.54
CA LEU A 25 -0.77 0.96 -2.17
C LEU A 25 0.72 1.36 -2.09
N VAL A 26 1.61 0.58 -2.74
CA VAL A 26 3.06 0.85 -2.75
C VAL A 26 3.49 1.69 -3.96
N TYR A 27 2.70 1.72 -5.02
CA TYR A 27 3.00 2.51 -6.23
C TYR A 27 2.43 3.93 -6.17
N CYS A 28 1.58 4.24 -5.18
CA CYS A 28 0.97 5.55 -5.06
C CYS A 28 2.04 6.62 -4.87
N ARG A 29 2.02 7.65 -5.73
CA ARG A 29 2.95 8.77 -5.63
C ARG A 29 2.94 9.45 -4.25
N LYS A 30 1.78 9.53 -3.60
CA LYS A 30 1.64 10.12 -2.25
C LYS A 30 2.28 9.25 -1.17
N THR A 31 2.23 7.93 -1.29
CA THR A 31 2.90 7.03 -0.33
C THR A 31 4.40 6.98 -0.59
N LEU A 32 4.81 7.00 -1.87
CA LEU A 32 6.22 7.02 -2.28
C LEU A 32 6.99 8.25 -1.79
N VAL A 33 6.34 9.41 -1.66
CA VAL A 33 6.95 10.60 -1.02
C VAL A 33 7.35 10.30 0.44
N LYS A 34 6.58 9.46 1.13
CA LYS A 34 6.85 9.03 2.51
C LYS A 34 7.65 7.73 2.60
N ARG A 35 8.23 7.25 1.50
CA ARG A 35 8.93 5.95 1.45
C ARG A 35 10.03 5.80 2.47
N GLN A 36 10.73 6.88 2.81
CA GLN A 36 11.77 6.85 3.84
C GLN A 36 11.23 6.56 5.25
N GLN A 37 9.95 6.82 5.49
CA GLN A 37 9.28 6.60 6.78
C GLN A 37 8.55 5.26 6.83
N TRP A 38 8.57 4.48 5.75
CA TRP A 38 7.91 3.19 5.72
C TRP A 38 8.59 2.20 6.68
N PRO A 39 7.82 1.33 7.36
CA PRO A 39 8.38 0.38 8.29
C PRO A 39 9.26 -0.64 7.57
N THR A 40 10.26 -1.15 8.28
CA THR A 40 11.03 -2.30 7.81
C THR A 40 10.23 -3.56 8.08
N LEU A 41 9.93 -4.31 7.03
CA LEU A 41 9.09 -5.50 7.14
C LEU A 41 9.94 -6.71 7.51
N HIS A 42 9.37 -7.60 8.32
CA HIS A 42 9.99 -8.86 8.71
C HIS A 42 9.12 -10.07 8.30
N PRO A 43 8.76 -10.20 7.01
CA PRO A 43 7.75 -11.16 6.57
C PRO A 43 8.15 -12.64 6.74
N TYR A 44 9.42 -12.91 6.99
CA TYR A 44 9.90 -14.24 7.36
C TYR A 44 11.04 -14.06 8.35
N SER A 45 10.80 -14.44 9.60
CA SER A 45 11.58 -14.15 10.81
C SER A 45 13.04 -14.67 10.84
N ARG A 46 13.70 -14.89 9.69
CA ARG A 46 15.10 -15.35 9.62
C ARG A 46 15.88 -14.96 8.35
N ARG A 47 15.29 -14.37 7.31
CA ARG A 47 16.05 -14.03 6.08
C ARG A 47 15.75 -12.62 5.60
N GLU A 48 16.67 -11.74 5.97
CA GLU A 48 16.88 -10.38 5.48
C GLU A 48 15.72 -9.39 5.72
N PRO A 49 15.90 -8.37 6.57
CA PRO A 49 14.91 -7.31 6.74
C PRO A 49 14.61 -6.64 5.40
N LEU A 50 13.33 -6.55 5.06
CA LEU A 50 12.87 -5.88 3.86
C LEU A 50 12.76 -4.38 4.14
N GLY A 51 13.87 -3.69 3.87
CA GLY A 51 13.95 -2.26 3.95
C GLY A 51 13.07 -1.57 2.89
N PRO A 52 12.62 -0.33 3.14
CA PRO A 52 11.73 0.38 2.24
C PRO A 52 12.39 0.76 0.90
N MET A 53 13.73 0.71 0.82
CA MET A 53 14.49 0.96 -0.41
C MET A 53 14.66 -0.25 -1.33
N GLY A 54 14.08 -1.41 -1.01
CA GLY A 54 14.05 -2.57 -1.92
C GLY A 54 13.08 -2.40 -3.10
N SER A 55 12.95 -3.42 -3.96
CA SER A 55 11.95 -3.40 -5.04
C SER A 55 10.53 -3.26 -4.47
N LEU A 56 9.70 -2.38 -5.06
CA LEU A 56 8.33 -2.12 -4.60
C LEU A 56 7.48 -3.40 -4.58
N GLU A 57 7.61 -4.25 -5.60
CA GLU A 57 6.93 -5.56 -5.65
C GLU A 57 7.34 -6.48 -4.49
N ARG A 58 8.62 -6.47 -4.13
CA ARG A 58 9.16 -7.31 -3.04
C ARG A 58 8.69 -6.76 -1.68
N TYR A 59 8.62 -5.45 -1.55
CA TYR A 59 8.05 -4.79 -0.38
C TYR A 59 6.56 -5.07 -0.25
N PHE A 60 5.77 -4.94 -1.33
CA PHE A 60 4.35 -5.25 -1.35
C PHE A 60 4.07 -6.70 -0.96
N LYS A 61 4.81 -7.67 -1.55
CA LYS A 61 4.70 -9.08 -1.15
C LYS A 61 5.01 -9.28 0.33
N GLY A 62 6.05 -8.64 0.85
CA GLY A 62 6.35 -8.65 2.28
C GLY A 62 5.22 -8.06 3.13
N LEU A 63 4.59 -6.98 2.64
CA LEU A 63 3.54 -6.27 3.33
C LEU A 63 2.25 -7.09 3.42
N ILE A 64 1.93 -7.88 2.39
CA ILE A 64 0.78 -8.80 2.40
C ILE A 64 1.01 -9.97 3.38
N ILE A 65 2.27 -10.34 3.63
CA ILE A 65 2.64 -11.45 4.52
C ILE A 65 2.75 -10.99 5.98
N ASP A 66 3.25 -9.79 6.22
CA ASP A 66 3.47 -9.21 7.54
C ASP A 66 2.34 -8.24 7.94
N PHE A 67 1.38 -8.73 8.72
CA PHE A 67 0.23 -7.93 9.14
C PHE A 67 0.62 -6.72 10.00
N ASP A 68 1.62 -6.88 10.87
CA ASP A 68 2.08 -5.80 11.76
C ASP A 68 2.74 -4.66 10.97
N GLY A 69 3.64 -4.99 10.05
CA GLY A 69 4.25 -4.05 9.13
C GLY A 69 3.23 -3.40 8.17
N PHE A 70 2.19 -4.12 7.75
CA PHE A 70 1.07 -3.53 7.00
C PHE A 70 0.35 -2.45 7.83
N GLN A 71 0.03 -2.73 9.08
CA GLN A 71 -0.62 -1.76 9.95
C GLN A 71 0.26 -0.53 10.23
N ALA A 72 1.55 -0.76 10.49
CA ALA A 72 2.53 0.33 10.65
C ALA A 72 2.64 1.19 9.38
N PHE A 73 2.64 0.57 8.20
CA PHE A 73 2.65 1.27 6.92
C PHE A 73 1.39 2.14 6.75
N LEU A 74 0.22 1.61 7.10
CA LEU A 74 -1.04 2.36 7.02
C LEU A 74 -1.04 3.56 7.97
N ASN A 75 -0.49 3.43 9.17
CA ASN A 75 -0.39 4.54 10.12
C ASN A 75 0.53 5.66 9.60
N VAL A 76 1.64 5.32 8.94
CA VAL A 76 2.58 6.32 8.39
C VAL A 76 2.00 7.01 7.15
N THR A 77 1.41 6.21 6.26
CA THR A 77 0.95 6.69 4.96
C THR A 77 -0.43 7.33 5.03
N ASP A 78 -1.24 6.96 6.02
CA ASP A 78 -2.64 7.34 6.15
C ASP A 78 -3.46 6.97 4.91
N PHE A 79 -3.08 5.86 4.26
CA PHE A 79 -3.49 5.56 2.89
C PHE A 79 -5.01 5.48 2.73
N PHE A 80 -5.69 4.71 3.58
CA PHE A 80 -7.15 4.57 3.51
C PHE A 80 -7.93 5.74 4.14
N GLN A 81 -7.25 6.63 4.85
CA GLN A 81 -7.88 7.78 5.52
C GLN A 81 -7.78 9.07 4.70
N LYS A 82 -6.63 9.36 4.08
CA LYS A 82 -6.37 10.59 3.32
C LYS A 82 -6.08 10.42 1.83
N ILE A 83 -5.62 9.25 1.41
CA ILE A 83 -5.13 9.04 0.03
C ILE A 83 -6.18 8.35 -0.83
N CYS A 84 -6.82 7.33 -0.29
CA CYS A 84 -7.83 6.54 -0.98
C CYS A 84 -8.98 6.26 -0.02
N LEU A 85 -9.90 7.21 0.06
CA LEU A 85 -11.10 7.10 0.88
C LEU A 85 -11.89 5.84 0.44
N ARG A 86 -12.26 5.01 1.40
CA ARG A 86 -13.18 3.89 1.20
C ARG A 86 -14.61 4.44 1.30
N TYR A 87 -15.06 5.10 0.24
CA TYR A 87 -16.48 5.32 -0.01
C TYR A 87 -16.73 4.94 -1.48
#